data_AF-A0A3E4NDX3-F1
#
_entry.id   AF-A0A3E4NDX3-F1
#
_cell.length_a   1.000
_cell.length_b   1.000
_cell.length_c   1.000
_cell.angle_alpha   90.00
_cell.angle_beta   90.00
_cell.angle_gamma   90.00
#
_symmetry.space_group_name_H-M   'P 1'
#
loop_
_entity.id
_entity.type
_entity.pdbx_description
1 polymer ?
#
loop_
_entity_poly.entity_id
_entity_poly.type
_entity_poly.pdbx_seq_one_letter_code
_entity_poly.pdbx_strand_id
1 'polypeptide(L)' 'MYSGRIRQMATEFAEQKGRAEGTAVEKGKAEEHRIIVGQLKRISMSFDVIREVTGLSDSKIDKL' A
#
# COMPACT_ATOMS: atom_id res chain seq x y z
N MET A 1 -31.41 -1.47 -29.29
CA MET A 1 -30.58 -2.25 -28.35
C MET A 1 -29.20 -1.60 -28.14
N TYR A 2 -29.14 -0.46 -27.43
CA TYR A 2 -27.87 0.24 -27.11
C TYR A 2 -27.64 0.42 -25.60
N SER A 3 -28.68 0.21 -24.77
CA SER A 3 -28.67 0.52 -23.33
C SER A 3 -27.82 -0.42 -22.48
N GLY A 4 -27.70 -1.71 -22.86
CA GLY A 4 -26.92 -2.70 -22.10
C GLY A 4 -25.40 -2.52 -22.18
N ARG A 5 -24.87 -2.12 -23.34
CA ARG A 5 -23.43 -1.96 -23.58
C ARG A 5 -22.84 -0.80 -22.77
N ILE A 6 -23.57 0.30 -22.64
CA ILE A 6 -23.13 1.47 -21.87
C ILE A 6 -23.06 1.14 -20.37
N ARG A 7 -24.02 0.36 -19.85
CA ARG A 7 -24.01 -0.09 -18.45
C ARG A 7 -22.84 -1.03 -18.14
N GLN A 8 -22.52 -1.96 -19.04
CA GLN A 8 -21.35 -2.83 -18.87
C GLN A 8 -20.06 -2.01 -18.84
N MET A 9 -19.88 -1.11 -19.82
CA MET A 9 -18.67 -0.28 -19.92
C MET A 9 -18.48 0.63 -18.69
N ALA A 10 -19.58 1.18 -18.14
CA ALA A 10 -19.53 1.98 -16.90
C ALA A 10 -19.13 1.14 -15.67
N THR A 11 -19.57 -0.12 -15.60
CA THR A 11 -19.22 -1.03 -14.51
C THR A 11 -17.75 -1.45 -14.60
N GLU A 12 -17.29 -1.84 -15.79
CA GLU A 12 -15.88 -2.21 -16.04
C GLU A 12 -14.92 -1.05 -15.75
N PHE A 13 -15.33 0.19 -16.06
CA PHE A 13 -14.53 1.38 -15.75
C PHE A 13 -14.44 1.66 -14.24
N ALA A 14 -15.56 1.50 -13.51
CA ALA A 14 -15.59 1.68 -12.06
C ALA A 14 -14.72 0.62 -11.34
N GLU A 15 -14.76 -0.63 -11.78
CA GLU A 15 -13.94 -1.71 -11.23
C GLU A 15 -12.45 -1.52 -11.51
N GLN A 16 -12.09 -1.11 -12.74
CA GLN A 16 -10.69 -0.78 -13.06
C GLN A 16 -10.18 0.40 -12.25
N LYS A 17 -11.00 1.45 -12.12
CA LYS A 17 -10.63 2.63 -11.33
C LYS A 17 -10.44 2.27 -9.86
N GLY A 18 -11.36 1.53 -9.25
CA GLY A 18 -11.24 1.09 -7.85
C GLY A 18 -10.02 0.19 -7.63
N ARG A 19 -9.68 -0.67 -8.59
CA ARG A 19 -8.47 -1.52 -8.53
C ARG A 19 -7.18 -0.70 -8.66
N ALA A 20 -7.16 0.28 -9.55
CA ALA A 20 -6.02 1.18 -9.74
C ALA A 20 -5.80 2.06 -8.51
N GLU A 21 -6.86 2.62 -7.94
CA GLU A 21 -6.82 3.41 -6.70
C GLU A 21 -6.36 2.55 -5.51
N GLY A 22 -6.88 1.33 -5.36
CA GLY A 22 -6.41 0.40 -4.33
C GLY A 22 -4.93 0.06 -4.47
N THR A 23 -4.46 -0.20 -5.69
CA THR A 23 -3.04 -0.50 -5.96
C THR A 23 -2.13 0.70 -5.69
N ALA A 24 -2.57 1.91 -6.03
CA ALA A 24 -1.82 3.13 -5.77
C ALA A 24 -1.70 3.42 -4.27
N VAL A 25 -2.78 3.22 -3.51
CA VAL A 25 -2.78 3.36 -2.04
C VAL A 25 -1.86 2.33 -1.39
N GLU A 26 -1.91 1.07 -1.81
CA GLU A 26 -1.02 0.04 -1.26
C GLU A 26 0.46 0.31 -1.56
N LYS A 27 0.79 0.75 -2.77
CA LYS A 27 2.16 1.16 -3.13
C LYS A 27 2.62 2.37 -2.32
N GLY A 28 1.75 3.36 -2.12
CA GLY A 28 2.04 4.53 -1.29
C GLY A 28 2.36 4.15 0.15
N LYS A 29 1.55 3.27 0.76
CA LYS A 29 1.80 2.75 2.11
C LYS A 29 3.11 1.96 2.21
N ALA A 30 3.41 1.14 1.21
CA ALA A 30 4.66 0.37 1.19
C ALA A 30 5.91 1.28 1.16
N GLU A 31 5.87 2.35 0.36
CA GLU A 31 6.97 3.31 0.28
C GLU A 31 7.09 4.15 1.57
N GLU A 32 5.97 4.55 2.16
CA GLU A 32 5.94 5.25 3.45
C GLU A 32 6.59 4.39 4.56
N HIS A 33 6.21 3.11 4.64
CA HIS A 33 6.80 2.17 5.58
C HIS A 33 8.32 2.02 5.35
N ARG A 34 8.77 1.97 4.10
CA ARG A 34 10.20 1.90 3.77
C ARG A 34 10.97 3.12 4.25
N ILE A 35 10.42 4.32 4.05
CA ILE A 35 11.03 5.58 4.48
C ILE A 35 11.14 5.62 6.01
N ILE A 36 10.06 5.31 6.72
CA ILE A 36 10.00 5.34 8.19
C ILE A 36 10.98 4.30 8.78
N VAL A 37 10.92 3.04 8.33
CA VAL A 37 11.83 1.99 8.80
C VAL A 37 13.29 2.37 8.56
N GLY A 38 13.61 2.90 7.37
CA GLY A 38 14.96 3.32 7.03
C GLY A 38 15.48 4.46 7.93
N GLN A 39 14.63 5.42 8.26
CA GLN A 39 14.98 6.50 9.20
C GLN A 39 15.20 5.98 10.62
N LEU A 40 14.32 5.09 11.11
CA LEU A 40 14.44 4.51 12.45
C LEU A 40 15.70 3.63 12.59
N LYS A 41 16.06 2.86 11.56
CA LYS A 41 17.31 2.11 11.51
C LYS A 41 18.54 3.04 11.55
N ARG A 42 18.51 4.17 10.85
CA ARG A 42 19.63 5.15 10.84
C ARG A 42 19.91 5.76 12.21
N ILE A 43 18.89 5.93 13.05
CA ILE A 43 19.06 6.41 14.42
C ILE A 43 19.31 5.27 15.43
N SER A 44 19.60 4.05 14.95
CA SER A 44 19.83 2.86 15.77
C SER A 44 18.68 2.52 16.71
N MET A 45 17.43 2.75 16.27
CA MET A 45 16.25 2.41 17.05
C MET A 45 16.12 0.88 17.19
N SER A 46 15.64 0.41 18.35
CA SER A 46 15.40 -1.02 18.57
C SER A 46 14.32 -1.57 17.64
N PHE A 47 14.48 -2.83 17.23
CA PHE A 47 13.51 -3.55 16.40
C PHE A 47 12.11 -3.57 17.01
N ASP A 48 12.00 -3.71 18.34
CA ASP A 48 10.70 -3.68 19.04
C ASP A 48 9.95 -2.37 18.82
N VAL A 49 10.66 -1.24 18.85
CA VAL A 49 10.08 0.09 18.63
C VAL A 49 9.69 0.28 17.17
N ILE A 50 10.52 -0.20 16.24
CA ILE A 50 10.19 -0.15 14.80
C ILE A 50 8.92 -0.97 14.52
N ARG A 51 8.79 -2.15 15.13
CA ARG A 51 7.58 -3.00 15.06
C ARG A 51 6.36 -2.28 15.61
N GLU A 52 6.48 -1.65 16.77
CA GLU A 52 5.37 -0.91 17.40
C GLU A 52 4.90 0.27 16.53
N VAL A 53 5.84 1.05 15.99
CA VAL A 53 5.53 2.25 15.20
C VAL A 53 4.96 1.90 13.81
N THR A 54 5.47 0.85 13.17
CA THR A 54 5.11 0.53 11.77
C THR A 54 4.08 -0.60 11.64
N GLY A 55 3.81 -1.34 12.73
CA GLY A 55 2.95 -2.53 12.73
C GLY A 55 3.48 -3.68 11.85
N LEU A 56 4.74 -3.61 11.40
CA LEU A 56 5.35 -4.60 10.53
C LEU A 56 5.95 -5.75 11.34
N SER A 57 5.91 -6.96 10.80
CA SER A 57 6.64 -8.09 11.36
C SER A 57 8.15 -7.89 11.25
N ASP A 58 8.92 -8.51 12.15
CA ASP A 58 10.38 -8.42 12.16
C ASP A 58 10.98 -8.85 10.80
N SER A 59 10.40 -9.88 10.18
CA SER A 59 10.79 -10.36 8.84
C SER A 59 10.57 -9.35 7.71
N LYS A 60 9.62 -8.43 7.86
CA LYS A 60 9.38 -7.34 6.90
C LYS A 60 10.31 -6.16 7.18
N ILE A 61 10.54 -5.84 8.45
CA ILE A 61 11.47 -4.79 8.86
C ILE A 61 12.89 -5.14 8.41
N ASP A 62 13.32 -6.40 8.56
CA ASP A 62 14.64 -6.87 8.13
C ASP A 62 14.87 -6.67 6.61
N LYS A 63 13.84 -6.94 5.80
CA LYS A 63 13.89 -6.84 4.33
C LYS A 63 13.83 -5.41 3.77
N LEU A 64 13.48 -4.41 4.59
CA LEU A 64 13.36 -3.00 4.19
C LEU A 64 14.64 -2.22 4.47
#